data_AF-A0A124SEW7-F1
#
_entry.id   AF-A0A124SEW7-F1
#
_cell.length_a   1.000
_cell.length_b   1.000
_cell.length_c   1.000
_cell.angle_alpha   90.00
_cell.angle_beta   90.00
_cell.angle_gamma   90.00
#
_symmetry.space_group_name_H-M   'P 1'
#
loop_
_entity.id
_entity.type
_entity.pdbx_description
1 polymer ?
#
loop_
_entity_poly.entity_id
_entity_poly.type
_entity_poly.pdbx_seq_one_letter_code
_entity_poly.pdbx_strand_id
1 'polypeptide(L)'
;MRIHSSLWNADDWATRGGLVKTDWSKAPFTASYRNFNAEACVVAPGKPSSCGGGSILSYVSVFRFYVDEIPIREFRNDEAIGVPFPNSQPMRIHSSIWNADEWATRGGLVKTDWSRAPFTASYRSFSADACIWSSSRGSSCPSNSTKRGWFREKFNTAAVRKLKWAQKYHRVYNYCTDRWRFPAGPAPECKFI
;
A
#
# COMPACT_ATOMS: atom_id res chain seq x y z
N MET A 1 -12.41 18.26 -9.31
CA MET A 1 -11.68 17.02 -8.98
C MET A 1 -11.11 16.48 -10.28
N ARG A 2 -9.79 16.56 -10.50
CA ARG A 2 -9.14 15.94 -11.66
C ARG A 2 -8.46 14.69 -11.16
N ILE A 3 -8.96 13.53 -11.58
CA ILE A 3 -8.34 12.23 -11.32
C ILE A 3 -7.25 12.09 -12.36
N HIS A 4 -6.00 12.22 -11.93
CA HIS A 4 -4.83 11.92 -12.76
C HIS A 4 -4.23 10.60 -12.27
N SER A 5 -4.13 9.68 -13.20
CA SER A 5 -3.86 8.27 -13.03
C SER A 5 -2.36 7.99 -13.16
N SER A 6 -1.67 7.54 -12.10
CA SER A 6 -0.34 6.94 -12.18
C SER A 6 0.00 6.12 -10.93
N LEU A 7 -0.02 4.79 -11.03
CA LEU A 7 0.60 3.88 -10.07
C LEU A 7 2.02 3.59 -10.58
N TRP A 8 3.04 4.14 -9.91
CA TRP A 8 4.45 4.01 -10.31
C TRP A 8 5.10 2.75 -9.73
N ASN A 9 6.02 2.22 -10.56
CA ASN A 9 7.01 1.14 -10.42
C ASN A 9 6.78 0.05 -9.39
N ALA A 10 6.58 -1.15 -9.91
CA ALA A 10 6.27 -2.34 -9.16
C ALA A 10 7.22 -3.47 -9.56
N ASP A 11 8.49 -3.36 -9.17
CA ASP A 11 9.54 -4.37 -9.38
C ASP A 11 9.01 -5.84 -9.27
N ASP A 12 9.27 -6.66 -10.29
CA ASP A 12 9.23 -8.15 -10.34
C ASP A 12 7.97 -8.95 -9.90
N TRP A 13 6.86 -8.36 -9.41
CA TRP A 13 5.83 -9.17 -8.74
C TRP A 13 4.60 -9.61 -9.58
N ALA A 14 4.39 -9.15 -10.81
CA ALA A 14 3.06 -9.29 -11.45
C ALA A 14 2.65 -10.73 -11.84
N THR A 15 3.56 -11.72 -11.86
CA THR A 15 3.22 -13.13 -12.15
C THR A 15 3.90 -14.17 -11.25
N ARG A 16 3.61 -14.17 -9.94
CA ARG A 16 4.27 -15.05 -8.96
C ARG A 16 5.81 -14.94 -9.00
N GLY A 17 6.33 -13.72 -9.02
CA GLY A 17 7.78 -13.49 -9.19
C GLY A 17 8.30 -13.92 -10.57
N GLY A 18 7.42 -13.95 -11.57
CA GLY A 18 7.79 -14.32 -12.93
C GLY A 18 7.77 -15.79 -13.30
N LEU A 19 7.14 -16.63 -12.48
CA LEU A 19 7.07 -18.07 -12.71
C LEU A 19 5.92 -18.50 -13.62
N VAL A 20 4.89 -17.65 -13.81
CA VAL A 20 3.72 -17.98 -14.64
C VAL A 20 3.70 -17.11 -15.88
N LYS A 21 3.50 -17.74 -17.05
CA LYS A 21 3.29 -17.03 -18.32
C LYS A 21 1.87 -16.45 -18.37
N THR A 22 1.74 -15.24 -18.90
CA THR A 22 0.44 -14.66 -19.22
C THR A 22 -0.25 -15.52 -20.28
N ASP A 23 -1.48 -15.94 -19.99
CA ASP A 23 -2.30 -16.70 -20.91
C ASP A 23 -3.11 -15.74 -21.80
N TRP A 24 -2.53 -15.41 -22.96
CA TRP A 24 -3.10 -14.50 -23.95
C TRP A 24 -4.39 -15.02 -24.61
N SER A 25 -4.72 -16.32 -24.46
CA SER A 25 -5.99 -16.86 -24.95
C SER A 25 -7.21 -16.27 -24.22
N LYS A 26 -7.00 -15.74 -23.01
CA LYS A 26 -8.04 -15.16 -22.15
C LYS A 26 -8.30 -13.67 -22.40
N ALA A 27 -7.71 -13.10 -23.44
CA ALA A 27 -7.96 -11.72 -23.85
C ALA A 27 -9.39 -11.54 -24.45
N PRO A 28 -9.99 -10.34 -24.35
CA PRO A 28 -9.43 -9.12 -23.76
C PRO A 28 -9.39 -9.18 -22.22
N PHE A 29 -8.29 -8.67 -21.65
CA PHE A 29 -8.14 -8.66 -20.20
C PHE A 29 -8.94 -7.51 -19.59
N THR A 30 -9.78 -7.86 -18.61
CA THR A 30 -10.48 -6.90 -17.77
C THR A 30 -10.02 -7.06 -16.33
N ALA A 31 -9.44 -6.01 -15.77
CA ALA A 31 -9.13 -5.94 -14.34
C ALA A 31 -10.23 -5.13 -13.65
N SER A 32 -10.89 -5.72 -12.66
CA SER A 32 -11.86 -5.02 -11.81
C SER A 32 -11.28 -4.86 -10.42
N TYR A 33 -11.00 -3.63 -10.02
CA TYR A 33 -10.53 -3.31 -8.67
C TYR A 33 -11.74 -2.94 -7.80
N ARG A 34 -11.99 -3.73 -6.76
CA ARG A 34 -13.02 -3.48 -5.75
C ARG A 34 -12.44 -3.70 -4.36
N ASN A 35 -12.96 -2.97 -3.38
CA ASN A 35 -12.64 -3.12 -1.96
C ASN A 35 -11.12 -3.07 -1.65
N PHE A 36 -10.36 -2.34 -2.47
CA PHE A 36 -8.99 -1.98 -2.13
C PHE A 36 -9.03 -0.80 -1.17
N ASN A 37 -8.44 -0.96 0.00
CA ASN A 37 -8.38 0.08 1.03
C ASN A 37 -6.93 0.30 1.47
N ALA A 38 -6.56 1.58 1.60
CA ALA A 38 -5.28 2.02 2.11
C ALA A 38 -5.54 2.99 3.27
N GLU A 39 -4.99 2.64 4.43
CA GLU A 39 -5.25 3.31 5.70
C GLU A 39 -3.95 3.88 6.26
N ALA A 40 -3.98 5.13 6.72
CA ALA A 40 -2.80 5.81 7.21
C ALA A 40 -3.13 6.67 8.44
N CYS A 41 -2.45 6.43 9.57
CA CYS A 41 -2.41 7.41 10.66
C CYS A 41 -1.04 8.08 10.68
N VAL A 42 -1.04 9.41 10.57
CA VAL A 42 0.17 10.22 10.52
C VAL A 42 0.05 11.35 11.54
N VAL A 43 1.04 11.49 12.41
CA VAL A 43 1.16 12.63 13.32
C VAL A 43 1.89 13.77 12.60
N ALA A 44 1.25 14.93 12.47
CA ALA A 44 1.86 16.11 11.84
C ALA A 44 3.00 16.70 12.72
N PRO A 45 4.09 17.20 12.12
CA PRO A 45 5.17 17.86 12.86
C PRO A 45 4.66 19.06 13.68
N GLY A 46 5.07 19.15 14.95
CA GLY A 46 4.76 20.30 15.83
C GLY A 46 3.31 20.39 16.33
N LYS A 47 2.48 19.35 16.16
CA LYS A 47 1.13 19.28 16.74
C LYS A 47 1.06 18.18 17.82
N PRO A 48 0.40 18.41 18.97
CA PRO A 48 0.08 17.33 19.88
C PRO A 48 -0.75 16.28 19.12
N SER A 49 -0.22 15.07 19.11
CA SER A 49 -0.71 13.91 18.42
C SER A 49 -2.13 13.57 18.86
N SER A 50 -3.04 13.34 17.90
CA SER A 50 -4.25 12.56 18.21
C SER A 50 -4.48 11.42 17.21
N CYS A 51 -3.40 10.68 16.90
CA CYS A 51 -3.49 9.26 16.55
C CYS A 51 -3.61 8.42 17.85
N GLY A 52 -4.57 8.69 18.75
CA GLY A 52 -4.77 7.85 19.94
C GLY A 52 -4.90 8.61 21.26
N GLY A 53 -5.73 8.12 22.17
CA GLY A 53 -5.99 8.66 23.50
C GLY A 53 -6.46 7.50 24.34
N GLY A 54 -5.78 7.29 25.46
CA GLY A 54 -5.92 6.13 26.34
C GLY A 54 -4.57 5.43 26.54
N SER A 55 -3.73 5.96 27.43
CA SER A 55 -2.46 5.40 27.93
C SER A 55 -1.17 5.80 27.18
N ILE A 56 -0.17 6.25 27.93
CA ILE A 56 1.05 6.96 27.52
C ILE A 56 2.14 6.09 26.83
N LEU A 57 1.83 4.87 26.40
CA LEU A 57 2.86 3.93 25.92
C LEU A 57 2.78 3.69 24.39
N SER A 58 3.66 4.42 23.68
CA SER A 58 4.11 4.29 22.28
C SER A 58 3.05 4.22 21.17
N TYR A 59 2.74 5.41 20.64
CA TYR A 59 1.93 5.62 19.44
C TYR A 59 2.84 5.61 18.20
N VAL A 60 2.55 4.74 17.23
CA VAL A 60 3.37 4.58 16.02
C VAL A 60 2.50 4.91 14.81
N SER A 61 2.90 5.90 14.01
CA SER A 61 2.26 6.18 12.71
C SER A 61 2.33 4.92 11.84
N VAL A 62 1.31 4.61 11.05
CA VAL A 62 1.24 3.31 10.36
C VAL A 62 0.54 3.44 9.01
N PHE A 63 1.02 2.67 8.03
CA PHE A 63 0.34 2.42 6.76
C PHE A 63 -0.13 0.97 6.68
N ARG A 64 -1.38 0.77 6.27
CA ARG A 64 -1.98 -0.55 6.12
C ARG A 64 -2.63 -0.68 4.76
N PHE A 65 -2.46 -1.84 4.16
CA PHE A 65 -3.04 -2.19 2.86
C PHE A 65 -3.98 -3.36 3.03
N TYR A 66 -5.17 -3.27 2.42
CA TYR A 66 -6.20 -4.29 2.50
C TYR A 66 -6.77 -4.62 1.13
N VAL A 67 -7.23 -5.87 1.01
CA VAL A 67 -8.07 -6.36 -0.08
C VAL A 67 -9.25 -7.07 0.56
N ASP A 68 -10.48 -6.65 0.26
CA ASP A 68 -11.71 -7.24 0.85
C ASP A 68 -11.65 -7.32 2.39
N GLU A 69 -11.18 -6.24 3.03
CA GLU A 69 -10.99 -6.13 4.50
C GLU A 69 -9.94 -7.10 5.09
N ILE A 70 -9.20 -7.82 4.24
CA ILE A 70 -8.08 -8.67 4.65
C ILE A 70 -6.80 -7.83 4.58
N PRO A 71 -6.12 -7.58 5.72
CA PRO A 71 -4.84 -6.88 5.69
C PRO A 71 -3.81 -7.73 4.95
N ILE A 72 -3.07 -7.12 4.03
CA ILE A 72 -2.01 -7.79 3.24
C ILE A 72 -0.62 -7.27 3.58
N ARG A 73 -0.52 -6.04 4.11
CA ARG A 73 0.74 -5.44 4.57
C ARG A 73 0.45 -4.36 5.64
N GLU A 74 1.33 -4.30 6.63
CA GLU A 74 1.46 -3.19 7.58
C GLU A 74 2.89 -2.64 7.48
N PHE A 75 3.04 -1.31 7.44
CA PHE A 75 4.32 -0.62 7.48
C PHE A 75 4.26 0.40 8.61
N ARG A 76 5.11 0.20 9.62
CA ARG A 76 5.12 0.98 10.86
C ARG A 76 6.11 2.13 10.75
N ASN A 77 5.86 3.19 11.49
CA ASN A 77 6.82 4.26 11.67
C ASN A 77 7.93 3.79 12.61
N ASP A 78 9.00 3.36 11.98
CA ASP A 78 10.24 2.92 12.61
C ASP A 78 11.34 4.00 12.47
N GLU A 79 10.97 5.30 12.41
CA GLU A 79 11.92 6.43 12.35
C GLU A 79 12.89 6.41 13.54
N ALA A 80 12.45 5.91 14.71
CA ALA A 80 13.28 5.76 15.90
C ALA A 80 14.47 4.80 15.70
N ILE A 81 14.40 3.88 14.73
CA ILE A 81 15.50 2.98 14.34
C ILE A 81 16.08 3.36 12.96
N GLY A 82 15.80 4.58 12.49
CA GLY A 82 16.38 5.15 11.27
C GLY A 82 15.64 4.83 9.98
N VAL A 83 14.44 4.25 10.03
CA VAL A 83 13.64 3.96 8.83
C VAL A 83 12.83 5.20 8.43
N PRO A 84 13.01 5.77 7.23
CA PRO A 84 12.22 6.91 6.78
C PRO A 84 10.72 6.58 6.72
N PHE A 85 9.88 7.51 7.16
CA PHE A 85 8.43 7.36 7.12
C PHE A 85 7.75 8.63 6.55
N PRO A 86 6.77 8.52 5.64
CA PRO A 86 6.15 9.69 5.01
C PRO A 86 5.13 10.35 5.95
N ASN A 87 5.64 11.10 6.93
CA ASN A 87 4.85 11.77 7.98
C ASN A 87 4.52 13.25 7.71
N SER A 88 5.25 13.88 6.80
CA SER A 88 5.31 15.34 6.68
C SER A 88 4.90 15.86 5.31
N GLN A 89 4.81 14.97 4.32
CA GLN A 89 4.47 15.33 2.94
C GLN A 89 3.02 14.93 2.63
N PRO A 90 2.13 15.89 2.29
CA PRO A 90 0.78 15.58 1.85
C PRO A 90 0.79 14.70 0.59
N MET A 91 -0.05 13.67 0.57
CA MET A 91 -0.14 12.72 -0.53
C MET A 91 -1.40 12.92 -1.38
N ARG A 92 -1.35 12.40 -2.61
CA ARG A 92 -2.49 12.33 -3.54
C ARG A 92 -2.76 10.88 -3.91
N ILE A 93 -4.02 10.57 -4.16
CA ILE A 93 -4.43 9.26 -4.67
C ILE A 93 -4.36 9.28 -6.20
N HIS A 94 -3.72 8.25 -6.76
CA HIS A 94 -3.51 8.07 -8.19
C HIS A 94 -3.88 6.63 -8.60
N SER A 95 -4.34 6.42 -9.84
CA SER A 95 -4.68 5.08 -10.35
C SER A 95 -4.57 4.98 -11.87
N SER A 96 -3.61 4.23 -12.44
CA SER A 96 -3.41 4.11 -13.91
C SER A 96 -3.49 2.70 -14.47
N ILE A 97 -3.75 2.65 -15.77
CA ILE A 97 -3.39 1.53 -16.67
C ILE A 97 -2.30 2.05 -17.62
N TRP A 98 -1.19 1.32 -17.73
CA TRP A 98 -0.06 1.69 -18.58
C TRP A 98 0.78 0.48 -18.97
N ASN A 99 1.60 0.60 -20.02
CA ASN A 99 2.50 -0.47 -20.46
C ASN A 99 3.81 -0.45 -19.66
N ALA A 100 4.12 -1.55 -18.97
CA ALA A 100 5.32 -1.75 -18.19
C ALA A 100 6.12 -2.99 -18.65
N ASP A 101 6.21 -3.19 -19.96
CA ASP A 101 6.87 -4.32 -20.64
C ASP A 101 8.29 -4.64 -20.16
N GLU A 102 9.01 -3.65 -19.65
CA GLU A 102 10.38 -3.82 -19.17
C GLU A 102 10.47 -4.69 -17.92
N TRP A 103 9.40 -4.80 -17.11
CA TRP A 103 9.49 -5.50 -15.82
C TRP A 103 8.21 -6.21 -15.37
N ALA A 104 7.01 -5.81 -15.82
CA ALA A 104 5.75 -6.25 -15.21
C ALA A 104 5.55 -7.77 -15.28
N THR A 105 5.65 -8.37 -16.46
CA THR A 105 5.33 -9.79 -16.63
C THR A 105 6.60 -10.62 -16.75
N ARG A 106 6.81 -11.51 -15.78
CA ARG A 106 8.02 -12.34 -15.70
C ARG A 106 9.32 -11.55 -15.73
N GLY A 107 9.42 -10.49 -14.93
CA GLY A 107 10.60 -9.62 -14.91
C GLY A 107 10.89 -9.02 -16.29
N GLY A 108 9.84 -8.77 -17.08
CA GLY A 108 9.95 -8.23 -18.44
C GLY A 108 10.16 -9.25 -19.56
N LEU A 109 10.21 -10.55 -19.27
CA LEU A 109 10.38 -11.60 -20.30
C LEU A 109 9.15 -11.77 -21.22
N VAL A 110 7.97 -11.36 -20.77
CA VAL A 110 6.74 -11.42 -21.58
C VAL A 110 6.27 -10.01 -21.87
N LYS A 111 6.20 -9.66 -23.15
CA LYS A 111 5.77 -8.34 -23.64
C LYS A 111 4.27 -8.30 -23.91
N THR A 112 3.73 -7.09 -23.96
CA THR A 112 2.33 -6.82 -24.25
C THR A 112 1.99 -7.21 -25.67
N ASP A 113 1.04 -8.12 -25.84
CA ASP A 113 0.46 -8.42 -27.16
C ASP A 113 -0.61 -7.39 -27.50
N TRP A 114 -0.22 -6.34 -28.22
CA TRP A 114 -1.11 -5.24 -28.61
C TRP A 114 -2.24 -5.68 -29.56
N SER A 115 -2.15 -6.85 -30.20
CA SER A 115 -3.27 -7.39 -30.99
C SER A 115 -4.49 -7.74 -30.12
N ARG A 116 -4.31 -7.81 -28.80
CA ARG A 116 -5.34 -8.12 -27.80
C ARG A 116 -5.98 -6.88 -27.17
N ALA A 117 -5.66 -5.69 -27.66
CA ALA A 117 -6.29 -4.45 -27.23
C ALA A 117 -7.80 -4.43 -27.57
N PRO A 118 -8.63 -3.68 -26.82
CA PRO A 118 -8.27 -2.79 -25.71
C PRO A 118 -8.07 -3.51 -24.37
N PHE A 119 -7.13 -3.01 -23.57
CA PHE A 119 -6.96 -3.40 -22.17
C PHE A 119 -7.80 -2.50 -21.28
N THR A 120 -8.70 -3.06 -20.48
CA THR A 120 -9.67 -2.29 -19.72
C THR A 120 -9.49 -2.50 -18.21
N ALA A 121 -9.32 -1.40 -17.48
CA ALA A 121 -9.37 -1.38 -16.01
C ALA A 121 -10.65 -0.68 -15.55
N SER A 122 -11.44 -1.38 -14.73
CA SER A 122 -12.67 -0.86 -14.15
C SER A 122 -12.50 -0.59 -12.66
N TYR A 123 -12.89 0.61 -12.24
CA TYR A 123 -12.83 1.06 -10.86
C TYR A 123 -14.24 1.43 -10.39
N ARG A 124 -14.63 0.98 -9.20
CA ARG A 124 -15.95 1.31 -8.62
C ARG A 124 -15.83 1.55 -7.12
N SER A 125 -16.74 2.37 -6.60
CA SER A 125 -16.92 2.59 -5.16
C SER A 125 -15.67 3.16 -4.47
N PHE A 126 -14.99 4.11 -5.13
CA PHE A 126 -13.89 4.83 -4.50
C PHE A 126 -14.42 5.74 -3.39
N SER A 127 -13.97 5.47 -2.16
CA SER A 127 -14.18 6.32 -1.00
C SER A 127 -12.84 6.63 -0.38
N ALA A 128 -12.64 7.87 0.06
CA ALA A 128 -11.44 8.29 0.76
C ALA A 128 -11.86 8.99 2.05
N ASP A 129 -11.68 8.31 3.18
CA ASP A 129 -11.80 8.94 4.49
C ASP A 129 -10.43 9.48 4.91
N ALA A 130 -10.13 10.73 4.54
CA ALA A 130 -8.82 11.33 4.73
C ALA A 130 -8.90 12.78 5.25
N CYS A 131 -7.78 13.25 5.81
CA CYS A 131 -7.61 14.67 6.08
C CYS A 131 -7.08 15.39 4.83
N ILE A 132 -7.79 16.43 4.42
CA ILE A 132 -7.46 17.23 3.24
C ILE A 132 -6.45 18.29 3.67
N TRP A 133 -5.31 18.33 2.98
CA TRP A 133 -4.33 19.40 3.16
C TRP A 133 -4.50 20.47 2.08
N SER A 134 -4.40 21.74 2.47
CA SER A 134 -4.35 22.88 1.55
C SER A 134 -3.33 23.90 2.01
N SER A 135 -2.72 24.62 1.08
CA SER A 135 -1.70 25.63 1.39
C SER A 135 -2.26 26.79 2.24
N SER A 136 -3.53 27.14 2.06
CA SER A 136 -4.17 28.27 2.77
C SER A 136 -4.77 27.91 4.12
N ARG A 137 -5.14 26.64 4.36
CA ARG A 137 -5.83 26.21 5.60
C ARG A 137 -5.08 25.13 6.38
N GLY A 138 -3.94 24.65 5.88
CA GLY A 138 -3.24 23.51 6.46
C GLY A 138 -4.04 22.21 6.34
N SER A 139 -3.83 21.29 7.28
CA SER A 139 -4.55 20.01 7.35
C SER A 139 -5.95 20.19 7.96
N SER A 140 -6.95 19.54 7.34
CA SER A 140 -8.32 19.47 7.87
C SER A 140 -8.48 18.45 9.02
N CYS A 141 -7.40 17.76 9.42
CA CYS A 141 -7.44 16.87 10.59
C CYS A 141 -7.76 17.70 11.84
N PRO A 142 -8.79 17.32 12.63
CA PRO A 142 -8.98 17.91 13.94
C PRO A 142 -7.77 17.58 14.82
N SER A 143 -7.27 18.56 15.57
CA SER A 143 -6.18 18.35 16.54
C SER A 143 -6.57 17.36 17.65
N ASN A 144 -7.86 17.10 17.86
CA ASN A 144 -8.37 16.23 18.92
C ASN A 144 -9.56 15.37 18.43
N SER A 145 -9.34 14.56 17.41
CA SER A 145 -10.39 13.73 16.80
C SER A 145 -10.60 12.42 17.57
N THR A 146 -11.49 12.43 18.55
CA THR A 146 -12.08 11.20 19.14
C THR A 146 -13.03 10.47 18.18
N LYS A 147 -13.38 11.08 17.04
CA LYS A 147 -14.44 10.61 16.11
C LYS A 147 -13.98 9.61 15.03
N ARG A 148 -12.68 9.32 14.90
CA ARG A 148 -12.17 8.38 13.90
C ARG A 148 -11.35 7.27 14.56
N GLY A 149 -12.05 6.29 15.14
CA GLY A 149 -11.46 5.21 15.95
C GLY A 149 -10.53 4.27 15.16
N TRP A 150 -10.83 4.00 13.89
CA TRP A 150 -10.10 3.02 13.08
C TRP A 150 -8.60 3.34 12.89
N PHE A 151 -8.23 4.62 12.87
CA PHE A 151 -6.82 5.05 12.77
C PHE A 151 -5.99 4.83 14.06
N ARG A 152 -6.65 4.57 15.19
CA ARG A 152 -6.05 4.53 16.53
C ARG A 152 -5.81 3.10 17.02
N GLU A 153 -6.31 2.11 16.29
CA GLU A 153 -6.29 0.71 16.73
C GLU A 153 -5.05 -0.02 16.19
N LYS A 154 -4.36 -0.75 17.07
CA LYS A 154 -3.40 -1.79 16.66
C LYS A 154 -4.19 -2.93 16.04
N PHE A 155 -3.59 -3.66 15.10
CA PHE A 155 -4.20 -4.91 14.64
C PHE A 155 -4.49 -5.82 15.84
N ASN A 156 -5.76 -6.18 15.99
CA ASN A 156 -6.15 -7.21 16.92
C ASN A 156 -5.64 -8.58 16.45
N THR A 157 -5.70 -9.58 17.33
CA THR A 157 -5.22 -10.93 17.05
C THR A 157 -5.84 -11.56 15.78
N ALA A 158 -7.10 -11.21 15.46
CA ALA A 158 -7.77 -11.71 14.27
C ALA A 158 -7.21 -11.08 13.00
N ALA A 159 -6.98 -9.76 12.98
CA ALA A 159 -6.36 -9.05 11.87
C ALA A 159 -4.94 -9.55 11.60
N VAL A 160 -4.14 -9.76 12.66
CA VAL A 160 -2.79 -10.35 12.53
C VAL A 160 -2.86 -11.76 11.92
N ARG A 161 -3.83 -12.59 12.30
CA ARG A 161 -4.01 -13.93 11.74
C ARG A 161 -4.35 -13.88 10.25
N LYS A 162 -5.26 -12.98 9.85
CA LYS A 162 -5.62 -12.74 8.45
C LYS A 162 -4.40 -12.26 7.64
N LEU A 163 -3.61 -11.33 8.18
CA LEU A 163 -2.37 -10.85 7.58
C LEU A 163 -1.39 -12.00 7.34
N LYS A 164 -1.14 -12.82 8.36
CA LYS A 164 -0.23 -13.97 8.26
C LYS A 164 -0.74 -15.01 7.26
N TRP A 165 -2.05 -15.24 7.20
CA TRP A 165 -2.65 -16.12 6.19
C TRP A 165 -2.42 -15.56 4.78
N ALA A 166 -2.74 -14.28 4.55
CA ALA A 166 -2.55 -13.64 3.25
C ALA A 166 -1.08 -13.70 2.81
N GLN A 167 -0.16 -13.39 3.72
CA GLN A 167 1.27 -13.47 3.47
C GLN A 167 1.76 -14.90 3.25
N LYS A 168 1.23 -15.90 3.96
CA LYS A 168 1.66 -17.29 3.81
C LYS A 168 1.22 -17.90 2.48
N TYR A 169 -0.01 -17.63 2.06
CA TYR A 169 -0.62 -18.31 0.91
C TYR A 169 -0.58 -17.50 -0.39
N HIS A 170 -0.48 -16.16 -0.30
CA HIS A 170 -0.61 -15.28 -1.46
C HIS A 170 0.58 -14.34 -1.70
N ARG A 171 1.58 -14.31 -0.80
CA ARG A 171 2.80 -13.52 -1.03
C ARG A 171 3.78 -14.28 -1.91
N VAL A 172 4.10 -13.68 -3.04
CA VAL A 172 5.00 -14.27 -4.05
C VAL A 172 6.39 -13.63 -4.05
N TYR A 173 6.52 -12.44 -3.47
CA TYR A 173 7.77 -11.71 -3.32
C TYR A 173 7.77 -10.98 -1.97
N ASN A 174 8.94 -10.89 -1.35
CA ASN A 174 9.16 -10.12 -0.13
C ASN A 174 10.59 -9.60 -0.07
N TYR A 175 10.75 -8.28 -0.17
CA TYR A 175 12.06 -7.63 -0.16
C TYR A 175 12.84 -7.90 1.13
N CYS A 176 12.16 -8.09 2.26
CA CYS A 176 12.79 -8.44 3.54
C CYS A 176 13.48 -9.82 3.55
N THR A 177 13.19 -10.68 2.58
CA THR A 177 13.83 -11.99 2.44
C THR A 177 14.69 -12.10 1.19
N ASP A 178 14.78 -11.03 0.41
CA ASP A 178 15.54 -10.96 -0.83
C ASP A 178 17.02 -10.63 -0.54
N ARG A 179 17.79 -11.69 -0.30
CA ARG A 179 19.23 -11.57 0.00
C ARG A 179 20.07 -11.20 -1.21
N TRP A 180 19.55 -11.38 -2.42
CA TRP A 180 20.27 -11.00 -3.63
C TRP A 180 20.22 -9.48 -3.80
N ARG A 181 19.04 -8.86 -3.63
CA ARG A 181 18.88 -7.41 -3.66
C ARG A 181 19.46 -6.72 -2.44
N PHE A 182 19.38 -7.34 -1.27
CA PHE A 182 19.89 -6.80 0.00
C PHE A 182 20.95 -7.74 0.62
N PRO A 183 22.16 -7.80 0.06
CA PRO A 183 23.22 -8.71 0.52
C PRO A 183 23.75 -8.34 1.92
N ALA A 184 23.66 -7.07 2.31
CA ALA A 184 24.03 -6.59 3.64
C ALA A 184 23.01 -6.98 4.75
N GLY A 185 21.93 -7.67 4.38
CA GLY A 185 20.84 -8.03 5.27
C GLY A 185 19.59 -7.19 5.04
N PRO A 186 18.44 -7.62 5.60
CA PRO A 186 17.17 -6.95 5.39
C PRO A 186 17.15 -5.57 6.07
N ALA A 187 16.33 -4.68 5.51
CA ALA A 187 16.15 -3.34 6.04
C ALA A 187 15.61 -3.37 7.49
N PRO A 188 15.91 -2.35 8.33
CA PRO A 188 15.65 -2.41 9.77
C PRO A 188 14.18 -2.66 10.15
N GLU A 189 13.23 -2.21 9.35
CA GLU A 189 11.78 -2.41 9.54
C GLU A 189 11.35 -3.88 9.39
N CYS A 190 12.16 -4.70 8.71
CA CYS A 190 11.84 -6.10 8.45
C CYS A 190 11.93 -6.99 9.70
N LYS A 191 12.50 -6.48 10.80
CA LYS A 191 12.67 -7.24 12.05
C LYS A 191 11.35 -7.56 12.75
N PHE A 192 10.27 -6.88 12.38
CA PHE A 192 8.96 -6.96 13.05
C PHE A 192 7.83 -7.52 12.15
N ILE A 193 8.17 -8.10 10.99
CA ILE A 193 7.25 -8.61 9.96
C ILE A 193 7.02 -10.11 10.09
#